data_AF-A0A935VI74-F1
#
_entry.id   AF-A0A935VI74-F1
#
_cell.length_a   1.000
_cell.length_b   1.000
_cell.length_c   1.000
_cell.angle_alpha   90.00
_cell.angle_beta   90.00
_cell.angle_gamma   90.00
#
_symmetry.space_group_name_H-M   'P 1'
#
loop_
_entity.id
_entity.type
_entity.pdbx_description
1 polymer ?
#
loop_
_entity_poly.entity_id
_entity_poly.type
_entity_poly.pdbx_seq_one_letter_code
_entity_poly.pdbx_strand_id
1 'polypeptide(L)'
;MRGLKYFIGIVLLFGFNTTVQAQLLPTIGINTLPANSATLCYPPYYTGSFYTSGYQVGNTVNDFKLYNLLGDSLILSEELQNGKPILLIAGSLTCPVFRGKIPTINQVMATYGSSISVFVIYTIEAHPTNISIYSGNVNVTNQNINDNILFPNPLTYADRKQLVDTMSDYVSLNAPVFIDGPCNEWWNNFGPAPNNSYLIDVNGVVVSKHGWFHKQPTDNIFCDLDNYLSVTSGSCITTTAPGHFSVNVINNYSSGIPGSTLYDHALVVNTQSVPVTVQAQKVFETLPSGWSASFCADVCYTANDYNISFVVPANDTLDLSVDFSTSMVNDSGKVGVQFSNLNNSNNSFNYWFKASTYPNTGVKEVHATPEINFYPNPFNGSLKVNSNETDFEIEITDVIGREMIHLGGVHEIETHTWPTGVYLIHYRSDKYDITQKVILGR
;
A
#
# COMPACT_ATOMS: atom_id res chain seq x y z
N MET A 1 -59.49 15.28 73.94
CA MET A 1 -58.54 15.72 72.90
C MET A 1 -57.32 14.80 72.93
N ARG A 2 -57.28 13.78 72.06
CA ARG A 2 -56.15 12.85 71.90
C ARG A 2 -55.33 13.32 70.69
N GLY A 3 -54.10 13.75 70.92
CA GLY A 3 -53.17 14.16 69.87
C GLY A 3 -52.36 12.96 69.36
N LEU A 4 -52.63 12.56 68.13
CA LEU A 4 -51.90 11.53 67.39
C LEU A 4 -50.66 12.19 66.77
N LYS A 5 -49.45 11.82 67.24
CA LYS A 5 -48.18 12.28 66.65
C LYS A 5 -47.80 11.34 65.51
N TYR A 6 -47.85 11.82 64.27
CA TYR A 6 -47.32 11.11 63.11
C TYR A 6 -45.80 11.27 63.05
N PHE A 7 -45.08 10.15 63.09
CA PHE A 7 -43.65 10.07 62.82
C PHE A 7 -43.49 9.75 61.33
N ILE A 8 -43.06 10.73 60.53
CA ILE A 8 -42.74 10.52 59.11
C ILE A 8 -41.29 10.02 59.06
N GLY A 9 -41.11 8.72 58.80
CA GLY A 9 -39.81 8.15 58.48
C GLY A 9 -39.45 8.47 57.03
N ILE A 10 -38.41 9.28 56.83
CA ILE A 10 -37.80 9.51 55.52
C ILE A 10 -36.96 8.27 55.20
N VAL A 11 -37.44 7.44 54.27
CA VAL A 11 -36.65 6.35 53.69
C VAL A 11 -35.76 6.97 52.61
N LEU A 12 -34.48 7.15 52.93
CA LEU A 12 -33.44 7.48 51.96
C LEU A 12 -33.20 6.23 51.09
N LEU A 13 -33.84 6.19 49.92
CA LEU A 13 -33.50 5.26 48.85
C LEU A 13 -32.14 5.65 48.28
N PHE A 14 -31.07 5.01 48.78
CA PHE A 14 -29.79 5.00 48.08
C PHE A 14 -29.98 4.19 46.79
N GLY A 15 -30.18 4.90 45.68
CA GLY A 15 -30.06 4.31 44.35
C GLY A 15 -28.63 3.85 44.15
N PHE A 16 -28.38 2.56 44.31
CA PHE A 16 -27.16 1.94 43.80
C PHE A 16 -27.24 1.99 42.28
N ASN A 17 -26.58 2.99 41.68
CA ASN A 17 -26.23 2.92 40.27
C ASN A 17 -25.18 1.80 40.14
N THR A 18 -25.63 0.58 39.90
CA THR A 18 -24.75 -0.50 39.48
C THR A 18 -24.28 -0.15 38.08
N THR A 19 -23.14 0.50 37.94
CA THR A 19 -22.44 0.58 36.66
C THR A 19 -22.09 -0.86 36.27
N VAL A 20 -22.85 -1.41 35.33
CA VAL A 20 -22.58 -2.74 34.78
C VAL A 20 -21.24 -2.63 34.06
N GLN A 21 -20.21 -3.25 34.63
CA GLN A 21 -18.89 -3.31 34.02
C GLN A 21 -18.98 -4.09 32.71
N ALA A 22 -18.32 -3.61 31.65
CA ALA A 22 -18.23 -4.31 30.38
C ALA A 22 -17.75 -5.75 30.61
N GLN A 23 -18.52 -6.73 30.13
CA GLN A 23 -18.17 -8.14 30.28
C GLN A 23 -17.24 -8.55 29.15
N LEU A 24 -15.95 -8.22 29.29
CA LEU A 24 -14.91 -8.59 28.33
C LEU A 24 -14.52 -10.07 28.45
N LEU A 25 -13.91 -10.60 27.39
CA LEU A 25 -13.19 -11.88 27.44
C LEU A 25 -11.92 -11.73 28.29
N PRO A 26 -11.31 -12.84 28.79
CA PRO A 26 -10.15 -12.80 29.67
C PRO A 26 -9.00 -11.94 29.14
N THR A 27 -8.26 -11.28 30.03
CA THR A 27 -7.16 -10.39 29.63
C THR A 27 -6.10 -11.11 28.79
N ILE A 28 -5.70 -10.50 27.68
CA ILE A 28 -4.58 -10.92 26.84
C ILE A 28 -3.36 -10.02 27.07
N GLY A 29 -2.16 -10.53 26.75
CA GLY A 29 -0.92 -9.78 26.92
C GLY A 29 -0.32 -9.88 28.31
N ILE A 30 0.59 -8.96 28.61
CA ILE A 30 1.31 -8.93 29.88
C ILE A 30 0.77 -7.84 30.81
N ASN A 31 0.67 -8.16 32.10
CA ASN A 31 0.07 -7.27 33.09
C ASN A 31 1.04 -6.18 33.63
N THR A 32 2.31 -6.24 33.24
CA THR A 32 3.38 -5.33 33.67
C THR A 32 4.07 -4.72 32.47
N LEU A 33 4.63 -3.52 32.62
CA LEU A 33 5.43 -2.88 31.57
C LEU A 33 6.56 -3.83 31.13
N PRO A 34 6.70 -4.17 29.83
CA PRO A 34 7.76 -5.05 29.40
C PRO A 34 9.14 -4.43 29.67
N ALA A 35 10.11 -5.26 30.06
CA ALA A 35 11.48 -4.82 30.17
C ALA A 35 12.02 -4.41 28.80
N ASN A 36 12.85 -3.36 28.74
CA ASN A 36 13.51 -2.92 27.50
C ASN A 36 14.27 -4.06 26.79
N SER A 37 14.87 -4.98 27.56
CA SER A 37 15.60 -6.13 27.04
C SER A 37 14.71 -7.31 26.61
N ALA A 38 13.39 -7.23 26.76
CA ALA A 38 12.49 -8.31 26.36
C ALA A 38 12.57 -8.54 24.85
N THR A 39 12.87 -9.76 24.44
CA THR A 39 12.93 -10.16 23.03
C THR A 39 11.53 -10.16 22.43
N LEU A 40 11.42 -9.72 21.18
CA LEU A 40 10.16 -9.77 20.45
C LEU A 40 9.93 -11.15 19.82
N CYS A 41 8.73 -11.69 19.97
CA CYS A 41 8.30 -12.85 19.20
C CYS A 41 7.98 -12.43 17.76
N TYR A 42 8.32 -13.27 16.79
CA TYR A 42 7.92 -13.07 15.40
C TYR A 42 6.84 -14.07 15.01
N PRO A 43 5.65 -13.59 14.62
CA PRO A 43 4.58 -14.46 14.17
C PRO A 43 4.92 -15.08 12.81
N PRO A 44 4.21 -16.15 12.40
CA PRO A 44 4.30 -16.64 11.03
C PRO A 44 3.82 -15.57 10.03
N TYR A 45 4.19 -15.74 8.76
CA TYR A 45 3.70 -14.88 7.69
C TYR A 45 2.17 -14.91 7.63
N TYR A 46 1.58 -13.75 7.38
CA TYR A 46 0.15 -13.60 7.18
C TYR A 46 -0.14 -12.89 5.86
N THR A 47 -0.55 -13.69 4.87
CA THR A 47 -0.96 -13.22 3.54
C THR A 47 -2.47 -13.39 3.31
N GLY A 48 -3.23 -13.53 4.40
CA GLY A 48 -4.68 -13.69 4.37
C GLY A 48 -5.43 -12.36 4.28
N SER A 49 -6.75 -12.41 4.31
CA SER A 49 -7.60 -11.20 4.28
C SER A 49 -7.73 -10.58 5.67
N PHE A 50 -7.37 -9.31 5.79
CA PHE A 50 -7.52 -8.55 7.03
C PHE A 50 -8.99 -8.38 7.46
N TYR A 51 -9.94 -8.45 6.53
CA TYR A 51 -11.38 -8.38 6.82
C TYR A 51 -11.88 -9.63 7.55
N THR A 52 -11.34 -10.81 7.24
CA THR A 52 -11.78 -12.07 7.85
C THR A 52 -10.96 -12.48 9.08
N SER A 53 -9.90 -11.73 9.39
CA SER A 53 -8.96 -12.00 10.50
C SER A 53 -9.33 -11.27 11.80
N GLY A 54 -8.98 -11.78 12.97
CA GLY A 54 -9.33 -11.13 14.25
C GLY A 54 -10.84 -11.10 14.54
N TYR A 55 -11.28 -10.23 15.45
CA TYR A 55 -12.70 -10.11 15.82
C TYR A 55 -13.57 -9.63 14.66
N GLN A 56 -14.84 -9.98 14.70
CA GLN A 56 -15.86 -9.54 13.76
C GLN A 56 -16.92 -8.70 14.48
N VAL A 57 -17.71 -7.94 13.73
CA VAL A 57 -18.85 -7.17 14.28
C VAL A 57 -19.76 -8.10 15.09
N GLY A 58 -20.15 -7.66 16.28
CA GLY A 58 -20.94 -8.40 17.26
C GLY A 58 -20.11 -9.29 18.20
N ASN A 59 -18.79 -9.40 18.02
CA ASN A 59 -17.94 -10.13 18.97
C ASN A 59 -17.64 -9.27 20.19
N THR A 60 -17.68 -9.89 21.37
CA THR A 60 -17.04 -9.37 22.58
C THR A 60 -15.52 -9.55 22.45
N VAL A 61 -14.75 -8.52 22.80
CA VAL A 61 -13.29 -8.56 22.73
C VAL A 61 -12.66 -8.99 24.06
N ASN A 62 -11.40 -9.43 24.00
CA ASN A 62 -10.58 -9.62 25.19
C ASN A 62 -10.18 -8.28 25.80
N ASP A 63 -10.13 -8.24 27.14
CA ASP A 63 -9.46 -7.15 27.84
C ASP A 63 -7.96 -7.17 27.55
N PHE A 64 -7.29 -6.04 27.66
CA PHE A 64 -5.84 -5.96 27.48
C PHE A 64 -5.25 -4.84 28.32
N LYS A 65 -3.94 -4.93 28.56
CA LYS A 65 -3.15 -3.86 29.14
C LYS A 65 -1.95 -3.55 28.25
N LEU A 66 -1.85 -2.31 27.80
CA LEU A 66 -0.75 -1.82 26.96
C LEU A 66 -0.11 -0.59 27.59
N TYR A 67 1.06 -0.20 27.10
CA TYR A 67 1.83 0.92 27.65
C TYR A 67 2.29 1.88 26.55
N ASN A 68 2.32 3.17 26.85
CA ASN A 68 2.92 4.19 25.98
C ASN A 68 4.44 4.33 26.23
N LEU A 69 5.09 5.28 25.56
CA LEU A 69 6.54 5.54 25.74
C LEU A 69 6.92 5.94 27.17
N LEU A 70 6.05 6.67 27.86
CA LEU A 70 6.22 7.16 29.23
C LEU A 70 5.98 6.07 30.28
N GLY A 71 5.37 4.95 29.88
CA GLY A 71 5.00 3.86 30.78
C GLY A 71 3.60 3.99 31.38
N ASP A 72 2.78 4.93 30.93
CA ASP A 72 1.36 4.99 31.30
C ASP A 72 0.63 3.82 30.64
N SER A 73 -0.32 3.22 31.37
CA SER A 73 -1.06 2.07 30.88
C SER A 73 -2.43 2.42 30.33
N LEU A 74 -2.82 1.75 29.25
CA LEU A 74 -4.19 1.64 28.77
C LEU A 74 -4.71 0.25 29.16
N ILE A 75 -5.79 0.21 29.94
CA ILE A 75 -6.55 -1.02 30.23
C ILE A 75 -7.93 -0.85 29.60
N LEU A 76 -8.32 -1.76 28.69
CA LEU A 76 -9.54 -1.61 27.92
C LEU A 76 -10.79 -1.56 28.83
N SER A 77 -10.87 -2.46 29.82
CA SER A 77 -11.98 -2.49 30.77
C SER A 77 -12.10 -1.25 31.65
N GLU A 78 -11.00 -0.58 31.96
CA GLU A 78 -11.00 0.67 32.74
C GLU A 78 -11.42 1.85 31.86
N GLU A 79 -10.92 1.92 30.63
CA GLU A 79 -11.27 2.99 29.70
C GLU A 79 -12.76 2.96 29.32
N LEU A 80 -13.35 1.76 29.14
CA LEU A 80 -14.78 1.61 28.87
C LEU A 80 -15.67 2.11 30.03
N GLN A 81 -15.16 2.15 31.27
CA GLN A 81 -15.91 2.70 32.42
C GLN A 81 -16.12 4.22 32.32
N ASN A 82 -15.37 4.91 31.47
CA ASN A 82 -15.60 6.32 31.15
C ASN A 82 -16.90 6.54 30.34
N GLY A 83 -17.59 5.47 29.92
CA GLY A 83 -18.88 5.53 29.24
C GLY A 83 -18.79 5.98 27.79
N LYS A 84 -17.60 5.91 27.19
CA LYS A 84 -17.35 6.22 25.78
C LYS A 84 -17.03 4.95 24.99
N PRO A 85 -17.54 4.79 23.76
CA PRO A 85 -17.01 3.79 22.84
C PRO A 85 -15.53 4.10 22.52
N ILE A 86 -14.80 3.07 22.10
CA ILE A 86 -13.37 3.16 21.85
C ILE A 86 -13.08 2.79 20.39
N LEU A 87 -12.37 3.67 19.69
CA LEU A 87 -11.79 3.40 18.39
C LEU A 87 -10.32 3.00 18.56
N LEU A 88 -10.00 1.75 18.21
CA LEU A 88 -8.62 1.24 18.17
C LEU A 88 -8.17 1.15 16.72
N ILE A 89 -6.97 1.66 16.43
CA ILE A 89 -6.37 1.64 15.09
C ILE A 89 -4.97 1.03 15.19
N ALA A 90 -4.70 -0.03 14.44
CA ALA A 90 -3.34 -0.57 14.37
C ALA A 90 -2.44 0.33 13.50
N GLY A 91 -1.15 0.36 13.79
CA GLY A 91 -0.18 1.07 12.96
C GLY A 91 1.26 0.64 13.22
N SER A 92 2.15 0.97 12.29
CA SER A 92 3.60 0.89 12.44
C SER A 92 4.30 1.93 11.56
N LEU A 93 5.54 2.29 11.89
CA LEU A 93 6.28 3.36 11.23
C LEU A 93 6.50 3.07 9.74
N THR A 94 6.88 1.83 9.42
CA THR A 94 7.15 1.42 8.04
C THR A 94 5.89 1.21 7.21
N CYS A 95 4.67 1.34 7.76
CA CYS A 95 3.43 1.22 6.98
C CYS A 95 3.04 2.58 6.34
N PRO A 96 3.18 2.76 5.01
CA PRO A 96 2.83 4.04 4.40
C PRO A 96 1.33 4.30 4.42
N VAL A 97 0.50 3.25 4.36
CA VAL A 97 -0.95 3.37 4.50
C VAL A 97 -1.32 3.97 5.85
N PHE A 98 -0.76 3.46 6.95
CA PHE A 98 -1.00 4.02 8.28
C PHE A 98 -0.58 5.48 8.35
N ARG A 99 0.64 5.81 7.93
CA ARG A 99 1.15 7.20 7.90
C ARG A 99 0.24 8.12 7.09
N GLY A 100 -0.23 7.66 5.92
CA GLY A 100 -1.16 8.37 5.06
C GLY A 100 -2.56 8.58 5.66
N LYS A 101 -2.97 7.76 6.64
CA LYS A 101 -4.27 7.90 7.33
C LYS A 101 -4.20 8.75 8.61
N ILE A 102 -3.02 9.20 9.04
CA ILE A 102 -2.90 10.06 10.22
C ILE A 102 -3.76 11.35 10.14
N PRO A 103 -3.85 12.06 9.00
CA PRO A 103 -4.78 13.18 8.87
C PRO A 103 -6.24 12.78 9.15
N THR A 104 -6.68 11.61 8.68
CA THR A 104 -8.01 11.05 8.98
C THR A 104 -8.17 10.76 10.47
N ILE A 105 -7.17 10.17 11.13
CA ILE A 105 -7.21 9.90 12.59
C ILE A 105 -7.34 11.22 13.36
N ASN A 106 -6.56 12.23 12.99
CA ASN A 106 -6.62 13.55 13.61
C ASN A 106 -7.97 14.24 13.40
N GLN A 107 -8.58 14.08 12.22
CA GLN A 107 -9.92 14.58 11.95
C GLN A 107 -10.97 13.85 12.79
N VAL A 108 -10.86 12.53 12.96
CA VAL A 108 -11.74 11.78 13.87
C VAL A 108 -11.62 12.31 15.31
N MET A 109 -10.39 12.54 15.80
CA MET A 109 -10.16 13.15 17.11
C MET A 109 -10.80 14.54 17.24
N ALA A 110 -10.64 15.39 16.22
CA ALA A 110 -11.20 16.74 16.21
C ALA A 110 -12.74 16.74 16.18
N THR A 111 -13.35 15.83 15.43
CA THR A 111 -14.81 15.76 15.25
C THR A 111 -15.52 15.01 16.38
N TYR A 112 -14.93 13.91 16.90
CA TYR A 112 -15.61 13.00 17.82
C TYR A 112 -14.90 12.76 19.15
N GLY A 113 -13.71 13.33 19.40
CA GLY A 113 -12.92 13.04 20.61
C GLY A 113 -13.62 13.36 21.95
N SER A 114 -14.66 14.20 21.94
CA SER A 114 -15.51 14.39 23.11
C SER A 114 -16.44 13.21 23.40
N SER A 115 -16.81 12.46 22.37
CA SER A 115 -17.85 11.41 22.40
C SER A 115 -17.27 10.00 22.38
N ILE A 116 -16.05 9.82 21.87
CA ILE A 116 -15.36 8.53 21.80
C ILE A 116 -13.93 8.67 22.35
N SER A 117 -13.32 7.57 22.77
CA SER A 117 -11.88 7.51 23.00
C SER A 117 -11.21 6.92 21.75
N VAL A 118 -10.06 7.46 21.33
CA VAL A 118 -9.34 6.99 20.13
C VAL A 118 -7.90 6.68 20.50
N PHE A 119 -7.41 5.51 20.12
CA PHE A 119 -6.05 5.09 20.37
C PHE A 119 -5.43 4.44 19.14
N VAL A 120 -4.14 4.71 18.94
CA VAL A 120 -3.32 3.95 18.00
C VAL A 120 -2.57 2.89 18.77
N ILE A 121 -2.67 1.64 18.31
CA ILE A 121 -1.90 0.52 18.82
C ILE A 121 -0.74 0.27 17.86
N TYR A 122 0.48 0.55 18.33
CA TYR A 122 1.70 0.32 17.57
C TYR A 122 2.05 -1.17 17.58
N THR A 123 2.11 -1.76 16.40
CA THR A 123 2.28 -3.20 16.19
C THR A 123 3.56 -3.51 15.39
N ILE A 124 3.54 -4.57 14.59
CA ILE A 124 4.70 -5.07 13.83
C ILE A 124 4.93 -4.19 12.59
N GLU A 125 6.20 -3.99 12.24
CA GLU A 125 6.60 -3.27 11.03
C GLU A 125 6.03 -3.94 9.77
N ALA A 126 5.33 -3.15 8.95
CA ALA A 126 4.71 -3.64 7.73
C ALA A 126 5.69 -3.82 6.58
N HIS A 127 6.63 -2.88 6.43
CA HIS A 127 7.62 -2.86 5.35
C HIS A 127 9.04 -2.65 5.88
N PRO A 128 9.53 -3.58 6.73
CA PRO A 128 10.87 -3.50 7.26
C PRO A 128 11.93 -3.74 6.16
N THR A 129 13.18 -3.39 6.43
CA THR A 129 14.33 -3.67 5.53
C THR A 129 14.73 -5.14 5.48
N ASN A 130 14.14 -5.97 6.33
CA ASN A 130 14.18 -7.43 6.26
C ASN A 130 12.80 -7.97 5.81
N ILE A 131 12.54 -9.27 6.01
CA ILE A 131 11.33 -9.90 5.49
C ILE A 131 10.09 -9.30 6.18
N SER A 132 9.13 -8.84 5.36
CA SER A 132 7.81 -8.41 5.82
C SER A 132 6.91 -9.62 6.08
N ILE A 133 6.25 -9.64 7.23
CA ILE A 133 5.30 -10.71 7.57
C ILE A 133 4.07 -10.74 6.67
N TYR A 134 3.76 -9.62 6.01
CA TYR A 134 2.58 -9.48 5.16
C TYR A 134 2.84 -9.88 3.70
N SER A 135 4.09 -10.12 3.32
CA SER A 135 4.46 -10.50 1.94
C SER A 135 5.37 -11.73 1.85
N GLY A 136 6.07 -12.10 2.93
CA GLY A 136 7.05 -13.18 2.92
C GLY A 136 8.36 -12.84 2.21
N ASN A 137 8.53 -11.60 1.74
CA ASN A 137 9.73 -11.09 1.07
C ASN A 137 10.21 -9.78 1.71
N VAL A 138 11.43 -9.34 1.36
CA VAL A 138 11.86 -7.97 1.64
C VAL A 138 11.08 -7.04 0.72
N ASN A 139 10.21 -6.21 1.29
CA ASN A 139 9.28 -5.36 0.54
C ASN A 139 9.29 -3.93 1.08
N VAL A 140 10.43 -3.25 0.94
CA VAL A 140 10.55 -1.83 1.28
C VAL A 140 9.91 -1.02 0.15
N THR A 141 8.93 -0.18 0.49
CA THR A 141 8.21 0.61 -0.52
C THR A 141 9.04 1.79 -1.03
N ASN A 142 8.77 2.27 -2.24
CA ASN A 142 9.38 3.50 -2.77
C ASN A 142 9.14 4.70 -1.84
N GLN A 143 7.97 4.78 -1.22
CA GLN A 143 7.67 5.83 -0.24
C GLN A 143 8.60 5.75 0.97
N ASN A 144 8.85 4.56 1.51
CA ASN A 144 9.80 4.40 2.61
C ASN A 144 11.23 4.75 2.19
N ILE A 145 11.64 4.43 0.97
CA ILE A 145 12.96 4.82 0.42
C ILE A 145 13.06 6.35 0.33
N ASN A 146 12.05 7.01 -0.24
CA ASN A 146 12.02 8.46 -0.42
C ASN A 146 11.98 9.22 0.91
N ASP A 147 11.23 8.69 1.88
CA ASP A 147 11.10 9.29 3.22
C ASP A 147 12.27 8.93 4.15
N ASN A 148 13.22 8.12 3.68
CA ASN A 148 14.32 7.55 4.46
C ASN A 148 13.85 6.78 5.72
N ILE A 149 12.73 6.06 5.59
CA ILE A 149 12.15 5.20 6.64
C ILE A 149 12.60 3.76 6.36
N LEU A 150 13.86 3.48 6.65
CA LEU A 150 14.55 2.23 6.30
C LEU A 150 14.94 1.44 7.55
N PHE A 151 13.94 0.92 8.26
CA PHE A 151 14.14 0.22 9.53
C PHE A 151 13.91 -1.29 9.40
N PRO A 152 14.73 -2.15 10.04
CA PRO A 152 14.43 -3.57 10.14
C PRO A 152 13.31 -3.81 11.15
N ASN A 153 12.78 -5.03 11.20
CA ASN A 153 11.96 -5.43 12.33
C ASN A 153 12.72 -5.24 13.67
N PRO A 154 12.08 -4.67 14.71
CA PRO A 154 12.70 -4.51 16.04
C PRO A 154 12.96 -5.89 16.68
N LEU A 155 14.09 -6.06 17.37
CA LEU A 155 14.46 -7.34 18.02
C LEU A 155 14.05 -7.37 19.49
N THR A 156 14.00 -6.21 20.14
CA THR A 156 13.65 -6.04 21.54
C THR A 156 12.52 -5.02 21.72
N TYR A 157 11.91 -5.03 22.90
CA TYR A 157 10.90 -4.03 23.25
C TYR A 157 11.48 -2.61 23.23
N ALA A 158 12.76 -2.43 23.60
CA ALA A 158 13.44 -1.14 23.46
C ALA A 158 13.51 -0.67 21.99
N ASP A 159 13.83 -1.57 21.06
CA ASP A 159 13.88 -1.24 19.63
C ASP A 159 12.48 -0.83 19.14
N ARG A 160 11.42 -1.53 19.55
CA ARG A 160 10.04 -1.15 19.21
C ARG A 160 9.67 0.21 19.79
N LYS A 161 10.05 0.51 21.04
CA LYS A 161 9.89 1.84 21.63
C LYS A 161 10.63 2.90 20.82
N GLN A 162 11.85 2.63 20.38
CA GLN A 162 12.63 3.55 19.56
C GLN A 162 11.94 3.84 18.22
N LEU A 163 11.29 2.86 17.60
CA LEU A 163 10.54 3.10 16.36
C LEU A 163 9.26 3.92 16.59
N VAL A 164 8.61 3.80 17.76
CA VAL A 164 7.49 4.66 18.15
C VAL A 164 7.97 6.10 18.39
N ASP A 165 9.08 6.27 19.10
CA ASP A 165 9.73 7.57 19.34
C ASP A 165 10.12 8.24 18.01
N THR A 166 10.77 7.47 17.13
CA THR A 166 11.10 7.91 15.78
C THR A 166 9.84 8.30 15.01
N MET A 167 8.78 7.49 15.05
CA MET A 167 7.53 7.82 14.37
C MET A 167 6.98 9.18 14.82
N SER A 168 7.03 9.49 16.12
CA SER A 168 6.59 10.77 16.66
C SER A 168 7.35 11.98 16.10
N ASP A 169 8.58 11.79 15.61
CA ASP A 169 9.34 12.85 14.92
C ASP A 169 8.92 13.02 13.44
N TYR A 170 8.42 11.96 12.80
CA TYR A 170 8.02 11.98 11.39
C TYR A 170 6.58 12.44 11.15
N VAL A 171 5.69 12.25 12.12
CA VAL A 171 4.25 12.44 11.92
C VAL A 171 3.62 13.22 13.07
N SER A 172 2.67 14.09 12.74
CA SER A 172 1.85 14.79 13.73
C SER A 172 0.58 13.98 14.00
N LEU A 173 0.61 13.15 15.03
CA LEU A 173 -0.51 12.30 15.45
C LEU A 173 -1.09 12.78 16.79
N ASN A 174 -2.38 13.11 16.80
CA ASN A 174 -3.08 13.61 17.99
C ASN A 174 -3.58 12.49 18.90
N ALA A 175 -3.83 11.29 18.37
CA ALA A 175 -4.27 10.15 19.15
C ALA A 175 -3.11 9.57 19.97
N PRO A 176 -3.33 9.21 21.26
CA PRO A 176 -2.29 8.54 22.05
C PRO A 176 -1.89 7.21 21.43
N VAL A 177 -0.59 6.91 21.49
CA VAL A 177 0.00 5.67 20.97
C VAL A 177 0.34 4.73 22.12
N PHE A 178 -0.18 3.51 22.06
CA PHE A 178 0.17 2.42 22.97
C PHE A 178 0.87 1.29 22.21
N ILE A 179 1.82 0.64 22.83
CA ILE A 179 2.76 -0.27 22.17
C ILE A 179 2.38 -1.72 22.49
N ASP A 180 2.16 -2.53 21.46
CA ASP A 180 1.85 -3.96 21.62
C ASP A 180 2.98 -4.69 22.36
N GLY A 181 2.61 -5.74 23.10
CA GLY A 181 3.51 -6.51 23.94
C GLY A 181 4.58 -7.27 23.15
N PRO A 182 5.62 -7.78 23.82
CA PRO A 182 6.74 -8.43 23.14
C PRO A 182 6.35 -9.57 22.22
N CYS A 183 5.23 -10.25 22.49
CA CYS A 183 4.77 -11.36 21.67
C CYS A 183 3.53 -11.07 20.83
N ASN A 184 3.28 -9.78 20.58
CA ASN A 184 2.25 -9.26 19.70
C ASN A 184 0.85 -9.75 20.11
N GLU A 185 0.59 -9.75 21.42
CA GLU A 185 -0.60 -10.35 21.99
C GLU A 185 -1.86 -9.62 21.51
N TRP A 186 -1.81 -8.29 21.37
CA TRP A 186 -2.91 -7.53 20.79
C TRP A 186 -3.08 -7.89 19.32
N TRP A 187 -2.02 -7.82 18.51
CA TRP A 187 -2.05 -8.14 17.08
C TRP A 187 -2.56 -9.56 16.78
N ASN A 188 -2.17 -10.55 17.59
CA ASN A 188 -2.62 -11.94 17.43
C ASN A 188 -4.13 -12.12 17.67
N ASN A 189 -4.78 -11.25 18.45
CA ASN A 189 -6.21 -11.35 18.80
C ASN A 189 -7.08 -10.39 17.98
N PHE A 190 -6.67 -9.12 17.90
CA PHE A 190 -7.35 -8.09 17.11
C PHE A 190 -7.02 -8.20 15.61
N GLY A 191 -6.26 -9.22 15.23
CA GLY A 191 -6.13 -9.64 13.85
C GLY A 191 -4.81 -9.18 13.25
N PRO A 192 -4.14 -10.07 12.52
CA PRO A 192 -2.88 -9.78 11.90
C PRO A 192 -3.07 -8.78 10.75
N ALA A 193 -2.94 -7.48 11.01
CA ALA A 193 -3.08 -6.45 10.00
C ALA A 193 -2.20 -5.23 10.31
N PRO A 194 -1.69 -4.54 9.28
CA PRO A 194 -0.79 -3.39 9.47
C PRO A 194 -1.52 -2.09 9.85
N ASN A 195 -2.81 -1.98 9.52
CA ASN A 195 -3.60 -0.77 9.73
C ASN A 195 -5.11 -1.07 9.77
N ASN A 196 -5.53 -2.10 10.51
CA ASN A 196 -6.96 -2.35 10.73
C ASN A 196 -7.52 -1.43 11.83
N SER A 197 -8.84 -1.41 11.99
CA SER A 197 -9.46 -0.69 13.10
C SER A 197 -10.71 -1.36 13.64
N TYR A 198 -11.00 -1.10 14.91
CA TYR A 198 -12.19 -1.55 15.61
C TYR A 198 -12.85 -0.39 16.34
N LEU A 199 -14.15 -0.18 16.07
CA LEU A 199 -15.01 0.60 16.95
C LEU A 199 -15.69 -0.37 17.92
N ILE A 200 -15.45 -0.17 19.21
CA ILE A 200 -15.91 -1.02 20.29
C ILE A 200 -16.90 -0.22 21.14
N ASP A 201 -18.08 -0.76 21.39
CA ASP A 201 -19.07 -0.11 22.24
C ASP A 201 -18.68 -0.16 23.73
N VAL A 202 -19.47 0.55 24.55
CA VAL A 202 -19.28 0.61 26.01
C VAL A 202 -19.40 -0.75 26.72
N ASN A 203 -19.94 -1.78 26.05
CA ASN A 203 -20.05 -3.14 26.59
C ASN A 203 -18.88 -4.04 26.15
N GLY A 204 -17.93 -3.52 25.37
CA GLY A 204 -16.80 -4.27 24.85
C GLY A 204 -17.13 -5.11 23.61
N VAL A 205 -18.18 -4.74 22.87
CA VAL A 205 -18.60 -5.42 21.64
C VAL A 205 -18.15 -4.62 20.42
N VAL A 206 -17.57 -5.29 19.42
CA VAL A 206 -17.22 -4.67 18.15
C VAL A 206 -18.49 -4.26 17.40
N VAL A 207 -18.62 -2.97 17.11
CA VAL A 207 -19.76 -2.41 16.35
C VAL A 207 -19.39 -1.97 14.94
N SER A 208 -18.11 -1.66 14.70
CA SER A 208 -17.54 -1.54 13.35
C SER A 208 -16.14 -2.13 13.30
N LYS A 209 -15.80 -2.68 12.14
CA LYS A 209 -14.48 -3.21 11.81
C LYS A 209 -14.07 -2.76 10.42
N HIS A 210 -12.84 -2.29 10.30
CA HIS A 210 -12.18 -2.14 9.01
C HIS A 210 -10.99 -3.09 8.91
N GLY A 211 -10.88 -3.83 7.81
CA GLY A 211 -9.64 -4.55 7.47
C GLY A 211 -8.49 -3.60 7.16
N TRP A 212 -8.83 -2.41 6.66
CA TRP A 212 -7.93 -1.28 6.44
C TRP A 212 -8.64 0.01 6.88
N PHE A 213 -8.08 0.72 7.84
CA PHE A 213 -8.70 1.91 8.42
C PHE A 213 -9.05 2.94 7.33
N HIS A 214 -10.35 3.21 7.20
CA HIS A 214 -10.91 4.21 6.28
C HIS A 214 -10.47 3.98 4.81
N LYS A 215 -10.54 2.73 4.35
CA LYS A 215 -10.36 2.33 2.95
C LYS A 215 -11.66 2.52 2.16
N GLN A 216 -11.91 3.74 1.71
CA GLN A 216 -13.10 4.07 0.93
C GLN A 216 -13.06 3.43 -0.48
N PRO A 217 -14.22 3.03 -1.05
CA PRO A 217 -15.58 3.26 -0.53
C PRO A 217 -16.07 2.17 0.46
N THR A 218 -15.31 1.09 0.65
CA THR A 218 -15.73 -0.05 1.47
C THR A 218 -15.84 0.32 2.95
N ASP A 219 -14.83 1.03 3.46
CA ASP A 219 -14.69 1.38 4.87
C ASP A 219 -14.75 2.91 5.04
N ASN A 220 -15.68 3.41 5.84
CA ASN A 220 -15.85 4.84 6.08
C ASN A 220 -16.10 5.16 7.56
N ILE A 221 -15.01 5.36 8.30
CA ILE A 221 -15.07 5.64 9.74
C ILE A 221 -16.01 6.79 10.13
N PHE A 222 -16.10 7.85 9.32
CA PHE A 222 -16.98 8.99 9.63
C PHE A 222 -18.45 8.58 9.58
N CYS A 223 -18.83 7.73 8.61
CA CYS A 223 -20.19 7.23 8.51
C CYS A 223 -20.51 6.21 9.60
N ASP A 224 -19.55 5.36 9.96
CA ASP A 224 -19.73 4.42 11.06
C ASP A 224 -19.94 5.14 12.39
N LEU A 225 -19.15 6.20 12.64
CA LEU A 225 -19.28 7.02 13.84
C LEU A 225 -20.57 7.86 13.85
N ASP A 226 -20.93 8.51 12.74
CA ASP A 226 -22.19 9.23 12.60
C ASP A 226 -23.39 8.31 12.87
N ASN A 227 -23.39 7.12 12.28
CA ASN A 227 -24.44 6.12 12.48
C ASN A 227 -24.49 5.62 13.92
N TYR A 228 -23.35 5.22 14.49
CA TYR A 228 -23.28 4.68 15.85
C TYR A 228 -23.69 5.71 16.90
N LEU A 229 -23.19 6.94 16.78
CA LEU A 229 -23.51 8.04 17.71
C LEU A 229 -24.86 8.69 17.41
N SER A 230 -25.50 8.34 16.30
CA SER A 230 -26.74 8.97 15.80
C SER A 230 -26.60 10.49 15.64
N VAL A 231 -25.50 10.93 15.03
CA VAL A 231 -25.18 12.34 14.76
C VAL A 231 -25.00 12.60 13.27
N THR A 232 -25.10 13.87 12.87
CA THR A 232 -24.71 14.33 11.53
C THR A 232 -23.52 15.26 11.68
N SER A 233 -22.31 14.71 11.59
CA SER A 233 -21.08 15.52 11.71
C SER A 233 -20.79 16.34 10.46
N GLY A 234 -21.39 15.95 9.32
CA GLY A 234 -21.02 16.44 7.99
C GLY A 234 -19.71 15.85 7.44
N SER A 235 -19.01 15.00 8.22
CA SER A 235 -17.80 14.30 7.78
C SER A 235 -18.11 12.96 7.10
N CYS A 236 -19.29 12.37 7.36
CA CYS A 236 -19.79 11.22 6.60
C CYS A 236 -20.19 11.65 5.18
N ILE A 237 -19.25 11.52 4.24
CA ILE A 237 -19.49 11.75 2.82
C ILE A 237 -19.56 10.38 2.14
N THR A 238 -20.77 9.98 1.74
CA THR A 238 -21.04 8.74 0.97
C THR A 238 -21.35 9.02 -0.49
N THR A 239 -21.65 10.28 -0.83
CA THR A 239 -22.04 10.66 -2.18
C THR A 239 -20.81 10.80 -3.06
N THR A 240 -20.67 9.84 -3.95
CA THR A 240 -19.74 9.91 -5.08
C THR A 240 -20.53 10.42 -6.26
N ALA A 241 -20.19 11.60 -6.76
CA ALA A 241 -20.88 12.16 -7.91
C ALA A 241 -20.54 11.35 -9.17
N PRO A 242 -21.38 11.41 -10.23
CA PRO A 242 -21.00 10.90 -11.54
C PRO A 242 -19.63 11.44 -11.94
N GLY A 243 -19.37 12.73 -11.72
CA GLY A 243 -18.03 13.34 -11.78
C GLY A 243 -17.21 12.99 -13.03
N HIS A 244 -15.94 13.40 -13.03
CA HIS A 244 -14.98 13.00 -14.03
C HIS A 244 -13.60 12.92 -13.38
N PHE A 245 -12.84 11.87 -13.69
CA PHE A 245 -11.41 11.81 -13.44
C PHE A 245 -10.65 11.73 -14.76
N SER A 246 -9.36 12.05 -14.71
CA SER A 246 -8.40 11.71 -15.75
C SER A 246 -7.30 10.82 -15.17
N VAL A 247 -6.58 10.12 -16.04
CA VAL A 247 -5.42 9.31 -15.65
C VAL A 247 -4.20 9.82 -16.39
N ASN A 248 -3.15 10.15 -15.64
CA ASN A 248 -1.85 10.50 -16.16
C ASN A 248 -0.85 9.41 -15.80
N VAL A 249 -0.46 8.60 -16.77
CA VAL A 249 0.52 7.53 -16.57
C VAL A 249 1.91 8.14 -16.48
N ILE A 250 2.54 8.00 -15.32
CA ILE A 250 3.90 8.50 -15.07
C ILE A 250 4.93 7.58 -15.71
N ASN A 251 4.74 6.27 -15.52
CA ASN A 251 5.49 5.26 -16.23
C ASN A 251 4.62 4.02 -16.50
N ASN A 252 4.77 3.45 -17.70
CA ASN A 252 4.12 2.22 -18.15
C ASN A 252 5.11 1.14 -18.56
N TYR A 253 6.37 1.35 -18.19
CA TYR A 253 7.44 0.41 -18.36
C TYR A 253 8.43 0.59 -17.22
N SER A 254 8.66 -0.48 -16.49
CA SER A 254 9.68 -0.57 -15.46
C SER A 254 10.64 -1.69 -15.80
N SER A 255 11.90 -1.49 -15.43
CA SER A 255 12.93 -2.51 -15.58
C SER A 255 13.79 -2.61 -14.33
N GLY A 256 14.22 -3.82 -13.98
CA GLY A 256 15.11 -4.04 -12.85
C GLY A 256 15.71 -5.43 -12.86
N ILE A 257 16.07 -5.94 -11.69
CA ILE A 257 16.72 -7.25 -11.55
C ILE A 257 15.70 -8.33 -11.18
N PRO A 258 15.93 -9.61 -11.55
CA PRO A 258 15.12 -10.72 -11.06
C PRO A 258 15.04 -10.77 -9.54
N GLY A 259 13.87 -11.15 -9.02
CA GLY A 259 13.57 -11.24 -7.60
C GLY A 259 13.22 -9.91 -6.94
N SER A 260 13.26 -8.79 -7.66
CA SER A 260 12.81 -7.48 -7.16
C SER A 260 11.36 -7.20 -7.52
N THR A 261 10.76 -6.21 -6.84
CA THR A 261 9.47 -5.65 -7.24
C THR A 261 9.71 -4.45 -8.16
N LEU A 262 9.03 -4.44 -9.31
CA LEU A 262 9.08 -3.35 -10.29
C LEU A 262 7.77 -2.56 -10.24
N TYR A 263 7.84 -1.24 -10.31
CA TYR A 263 6.71 -0.36 -10.05
C TYR A 263 6.39 0.50 -11.28
N ASP A 264 5.14 0.43 -11.73
CA ASP A 264 4.60 1.35 -12.71
C ASP A 264 3.51 2.23 -12.10
N HIS A 265 3.59 3.56 -12.29
CA HIS A 265 2.73 4.54 -11.63
C HIS A 265 1.78 5.26 -12.59
N ALA A 266 0.58 5.54 -12.11
CA ALA A 266 -0.39 6.40 -12.75
C ALA A 266 -1.09 7.30 -11.72
N LEU A 267 -1.13 8.60 -12.03
CA LEU A 267 -1.87 9.57 -11.25
C LEU A 267 -3.33 9.61 -11.73
N VAL A 268 -4.25 9.30 -10.83
CA VAL A 268 -5.69 9.42 -11.03
C VAL A 268 -6.13 10.77 -10.47
N VAL A 269 -6.49 11.69 -11.35
CA VAL A 269 -6.71 13.11 -11.02
C VAL A 269 -8.21 13.41 -11.02
N ASN A 270 -8.71 13.96 -9.93
CA ASN A 270 -10.07 14.49 -9.82
C ASN A 270 -10.04 16.02 -9.67
N THR A 271 -10.36 16.74 -10.73
CA THR A 271 -10.44 18.22 -10.70
C THR A 271 -11.84 18.74 -10.34
N GLN A 272 -12.75 17.85 -9.95
CA GLN A 272 -14.12 18.21 -9.60
C GLN A 272 -14.22 18.60 -8.12
N SER A 273 -15.24 19.39 -7.79
CA SER A 273 -15.54 19.81 -6.40
C SER A 273 -16.20 18.72 -5.54
N VAL A 274 -16.27 17.49 -6.05
CA VAL A 274 -16.94 16.35 -5.43
C VAL A 274 -16.07 15.10 -5.57
N PRO A 275 -16.05 14.17 -4.59
CA PRO A 275 -15.30 12.93 -4.70
C PRO A 275 -15.81 12.04 -5.84
N VAL A 276 -14.91 11.28 -6.45
CA VAL A 276 -15.21 10.30 -7.50
C VAL A 276 -14.75 8.92 -7.08
N THR A 277 -15.58 7.90 -7.35
CA THR A 277 -15.17 6.50 -7.15
C THR A 277 -14.67 5.92 -8.45
N VAL A 278 -13.42 5.48 -8.42
CA VAL A 278 -12.75 4.87 -9.55
C VAL A 278 -12.61 3.39 -9.28
N GLN A 279 -12.97 2.60 -10.27
CA GLN A 279 -12.66 1.18 -10.33
C GLN A 279 -11.45 0.98 -11.23
N ALA A 280 -10.43 0.27 -10.73
CA ALA A 280 -9.33 -0.22 -11.54
C ALA A 280 -9.46 -1.74 -11.69
N GLN A 281 -9.51 -2.20 -12.94
CA GLN A 281 -9.67 -3.60 -13.28
C GLN A 281 -8.51 -4.07 -14.16
N LYS A 282 -7.89 -5.19 -13.79
CA LYS A 282 -6.96 -5.90 -14.68
C LYS A 282 -7.79 -6.64 -15.73
N VAL A 283 -7.81 -6.10 -16.94
CA VAL A 283 -8.59 -6.63 -18.06
C VAL A 283 -7.80 -7.61 -18.93
N PHE A 284 -6.47 -7.52 -18.89
CA PHE A 284 -5.56 -8.44 -19.57
C PHE A 284 -4.30 -8.66 -18.74
N GLU A 285 -3.80 -9.89 -18.71
CA GLU A 285 -2.50 -10.18 -18.08
C GLU A 285 -1.71 -11.16 -18.95
N THR A 286 -0.42 -10.88 -19.09
CA THR A 286 0.56 -11.81 -19.65
C THR A 286 1.78 -11.76 -18.75
N LEU A 287 1.78 -12.63 -17.73
CA LEU A 287 2.83 -12.69 -16.72
C LEU A 287 3.58 -14.03 -16.84
N PRO A 288 4.92 -14.00 -16.79
CA PRO A 288 5.76 -15.20 -16.69
C PRO A 288 5.46 -16.08 -15.47
N SER A 289 5.95 -17.32 -15.51
CA SER A 289 5.84 -18.22 -14.35
C SER A 289 6.56 -17.64 -13.13
N GLY A 290 5.86 -17.62 -12.00
CA GLY A 290 6.37 -17.08 -10.74
C GLY A 290 6.31 -15.55 -10.62
N TRP A 291 5.82 -14.84 -11.64
CA TRP A 291 5.51 -13.41 -11.54
C TRP A 291 4.09 -13.19 -11.05
N SER A 292 3.87 -12.07 -10.37
CA SER A 292 2.53 -11.59 -10.02
C SER A 292 2.46 -10.08 -10.15
N ALA A 293 1.24 -9.56 -10.32
CA ALA A 293 0.99 -8.12 -10.38
C ALA A 293 -0.11 -7.74 -9.38
N SER A 294 0.17 -6.76 -8.52
CA SER A 294 -0.76 -6.21 -7.54
C SER A 294 -0.99 -4.73 -7.78
N PHE A 295 -2.13 -4.22 -7.33
CA PHE A 295 -2.36 -2.78 -7.26
C PHE A 295 -1.93 -2.24 -5.90
N CYS A 296 -1.37 -1.03 -5.86
CA CYS A 296 -1.38 -0.20 -4.68
C CYS A 296 -2.03 1.15 -5.02
N ALA A 297 -2.98 1.58 -4.21
CA ALA A 297 -3.72 2.83 -4.37
C ALA A 297 -3.89 3.48 -2.98
N ASP A 298 -5.13 3.59 -2.49
CA ASP A 298 -5.43 3.98 -1.12
C ASP A 298 -4.89 2.99 -0.07
N VAL A 299 -4.74 1.73 -0.48
CA VAL A 299 -4.04 0.63 0.21
C VAL A 299 -3.32 -0.24 -0.82
N CYS A 300 -2.47 -1.16 -0.35
CA CYS A 300 -1.92 -2.21 -1.22
C CYS A 300 -2.81 -3.45 -1.22
N TYR A 301 -3.09 -3.94 -2.42
CA TYR A 301 -3.96 -5.07 -2.71
C TYR A 301 -3.13 -6.33 -3.03
N THR A 302 -3.78 -7.49 -3.01
CA THR A 302 -3.13 -8.74 -3.37
C THR A 302 -3.10 -8.94 -4.89
N ALA A 303 -2.23 -9.82 -5.37
CA ALA A 303 -2.21 -10.18 -6.79
C ALA A 303 -3.53 -10.81 -7.29
N ASN A 304 -4.36 -11.33 -6.38
CA ASN A 304 -5.66 -11.92 -6.72
C ASN A 304 -6.79 -10.89 -6.79
N ASP A 305 -6.54 -9.64 -6.44
CA ASP A 305 -7.52 -8.56 -6.55
C ASP A 305 -7.51 -8.02 -8.00
N TYR A 306 -8.33 -8.63 -8.85
CA TYR A 306 -8.48 -8.24 -10.26
C TYR A 306 -9.29 -6.97 -10.46
N ASN A 307 -10.11 -6.62 -9.47
CA ASN A 307 -11.00 -5.47 -9.52
C ASN A 307 -10.95 -4.78 -8.15
N ILE A 308 -10.47 -3.55 -8.13
CA ILE A 308 -10.37 -2.72 -6.93
C ILE A 308 -11.17 -1.43 -7.15
N SER A 309 -11.67 -0.87 -6.05
CA SER A 309 -12.34 0.42 -6.04
C SER A 309 -11.72 1.31 -4.98
N PHE A 310 -11.51 2.57 -5.34
CA PHE A 310 -10.98 3.61 -4.45
C PHE A 310 -11.65 4.95 -4.75
N VAL A 311 -11.62 5.85 -3.78
CA VAL A 311 -12.16 7.21 -3.93
C VAL A 311 -11.00 8.20 -4.15
N VAL A 312 -11.13 9.06 -5.16
CA VAL A 312 -10.28 10.23 -5.32
C VAL A 312 -11.04 11.44 -4.79
N PRO A 313 -10.59 12.10 -3.71
CA PRO A 313 -11.27 13.26 -3.14
C PRO A 313 -11.44 14.41 -4.13
N ALA A 314 -12.30 15.36 -3.78
CA ALA A 314 -12.53 16.56 -4.57
C ALA A 314 -11.23 17.36 -4.72
N ASN A 315 -10.92 17.80 -5.95
CA ASN A 315 -9.71 18.57 -6.29
C ASN A 315 -8.40 17.90 -5.84
N ASP A 316 -8.34 16.58 -5.91
CA ASP A 316 -7.22 15.79 -5.41
C ASP A 316 -6.67 14.84 -6.49
N THR A 317 -5.50 14.26 -6.21
CA THR A 317 -4.82 13.30 -7.07
C THR A 317 -4.39 12.10 -6.24
N LEU A 318 -4.73 10.90 -6.71
CA LEU A 318 -4.29 9.65 -6.12
C LEU A 318 -3.22 9.01 -7.00
N ASP A 319 -2.07 8.65 -6.43
CA ASP A 319 -1.08 7.81 -7.10
C ASP A 319 -1.47 6.34 -6.96
N LEU A 320 -1.65 5.67 -8.10
CA LEU A 320 -1.86 4.23 -8.17
C LEU A 320 -0.65 3.59 -8.82
N SER A 321 -0.12 2.54 -8.21
CA SER A 321 0.93 1.71 -8.80
C SER A 321 0.42 0.31 -9.18
N VAL A 322 1.01 -0.22 -10.25
CA VAL A 322 0.98 -1.63 -10.61
C VAL A 322 2.35 -2.21 -10.26
N ASP A 323 2.35 -3.08 -9.26
CA ASP A 323 3.54 -3.64 -8.65
C ASP A 323 3.76 -5.05 -9.20
N PHE A 324 4.83 -5.23 -9.97
CA PHE A 324 5.23 -6.51 -10.53
C PHE A 324 6.22 -7.19 -9.59
N SER A 325 5.78 -8.22 -8.87
CA SER A 325 6.69 -9.09 -8.11
C SER A 325 7.31 -10.10 -9.06
N THR A 326 8.64 -10.05 -9.23
CA THR A 326 9.35 -10.86 -10.24
C THR A 326 9.97 -12.12 -9.63
N SER A 327 10.12 -13.17 -10.44
CA SER A 327 10.86 -14.37 -10.05
C SER A 327 12.38 -14.16 -10.18
N MET A 328 13.18 -15.13 -9.74
CA MET A 328 14.65 -15.10 -9.86
C MET A 328 15.16 -15.32 -11.30
N VAL A 329 14.27 -15.49 -12.27
CA VAL A 329 14.61 -15.73 -13.69
C VAL A 329 14.25 -14.49 -14.50
N ASN A 330 15.18 -14.07 -15.37
CA ASN A 330 14.94 -12.97 -16.32
C ASN A 330 13.74 -13.27 -17.20
N ASP A 331 12.76 -12.38 -17.19
CA ASP A 331 11.60 -12.41 -18.05
C ASP A 331 10.92 -11.02 -18.12
N SER A 332 9.83 -10.91 -18.88
CA SER A 332 9.03 -9.70 -19.02
C SER A 332 7.53 -10.01 -18.99
N GLY A 333 6.77 -9.15 -18.32
CA GLY A 333 5.33 -9.26 -18.20
C GLY A 333 4.61 -7.96 -18.52
N LYS A 334 3.30 -8.06 -18.74
CA LYS A 334 2.43 -6.88 -18.94
C LYS A 334 1.03 -7.11 -18.38
N VAL A 335 0.43 -6.03 -17.90
CA VAL A 335 -0.94 -5.97 -17.40
C VAL A 335 -1.67 -4.83 -18.11
N GLY A 336 -2.84 -5.12 -18.67
CA GLY A 336 -3.78 -4.12 -19.17
C GLY A 336 -4.74 -3.74 -18.06
N VAL A 337 -4.79 -2.46 -17.72
CA VAL A 337 -5.64 -1.92 -16.66
C VAL A 337 -6.67 -0.99 -17.26
N GLN A 338 -7.93 -1.26 -16.94
CA GLN A 338 -9.05 -0.37 -17.20
C GLN A 338 -9.36 0.42 -15.93
N PHE A 339 -9.40 1.73 -16.05
CA PHE A 339 -9.91 2.64 -15.03
C PHE A 339 -11.31 3.08 -15.45
N SER A 340 -12.33 2.87 -14.64
CA SER A 340 -13.70 3.26 -14.92
C SER A 340 -14.31 4.03 -13.76
N ASN A 341 -15.16 5.01 -14.07
CA ASN A 341 -15.93 5.71 -13.06
C ASN A 341 -17.19 4.89 -12.74
N LEU A 342 -17.36 4.49 -11.47
CA LEU A 342 -18.50 3.67 -11.07
C LEU A 342 -19.86 4.37 -11.24
N ASN A 343 -19.87 5.70 -11.27
CA ASN A 343 -21.10 6.50 -11.39
C ASN A 343 -21.23 7.20 -12.75
N ASN A 344 -20.26 7.01 -13.66
CA ASN A 344 -20.27 7.60 -15.00
C ASN A 344 -19.58 6.67 -16.01
N SER A 345 -20.35 5.79 -16.64
CA SER A 345 -19.83 4.78 -17.57
C SER A 345 -19.08 5.34 -18.80
N ASN A 346 -19.26 6.62 -19.12
CA ASN A 346 -18.55 7.28 -20.23
C ASN A 346 -17.15 7.77 -19.84
N ASN A 347 -16.79 7.74 -18.56
CA ASN A 347 -15.48 8.14 -18.07
C ASN A 347 -14.64 6.88 -17.76
N SER A 348 -13.93 6.41 -18.78
CA SER A 348 -13.09 5.21 -18.70
C SER A 348 -11.82 5.38 -19.52
N PHE A 349 -10.72 4.81 -19.03
CA PHE A 349 -9.41 4.84 -19.67
C PHE A 349 -8.75 3.46 -19.60
N ASN A 350 -7.95 3.11 -20.60
CA ASN A 350 -7.24 1.83 -20.64
C ASN A 350 -5.76 2.08 -20.90
N TYR A 351 -4.91 1.48 -20.06
CA TYR A 351 -3.46 1.56 -20.20
C TYR A 351 -2.82 0.19 -20.05
N TRP A 352 -1.68 0.03 -20.71
CA TRP A 352 -0.79 -1.10 -20.48
C TRP A 352 0.30 -0.68 -19.53
N PHE A 353 0.59 -1.53 -18.55
CA PHE A 353 1.75 -1.46 -17.67
C PHE A 353 2.63 -2.66 -17.96
N LYS A 354 3.95 -2.48 -17.93
CA LYS A 354 4.91 -3.47 -18.45
C LYS A 354 6.12 -3.51 -17.54
N ALA A 355 6.62 -4.70 -17.28
CA ALA A 355 7.81 -4.89 -16.48
C ALA A 355 8.77 -5.86 -17.17
N SER A 356 10.07 -5.59 -17.03
CA SER A 356 11.13 -6.43 -17.58
C SER A 356 12.29 -6.56 -16.61
N THR A 357 12.76 -7.79 -16.40
CA THR A 357 13.99 -8.03 -15.64
C THR A 357 15.20 -8.28 -16.53
N TYR A 358 15.00 -8.25 -17.86
CA TYR A 358 16.12 -8.24 -18.77
C TYR A 358 16.99 -7.02 -18.48
N PRO A 359 18.33 -7.20 -18.40
CA PRO A 359 19.24 -6.10 -18.17
C PRO A 359 18.96 -5.00 -19.21
N ASN A 360 18.76 -3.79 -18.71
CA ASN A 360 18.47 -2.63 -19.54
C ASN A 360 19.70 -2.37 -20.40
N THR A 361 19.74 -2.87 -21.63
CA THR A 361 20.74 -2.49 -22.64
C THR A 361 20.33 -1.11 -23.18
N GLY A 362 20.30 -0.12 -22.28
CA GLY A 362 19.96 1.26 -22.60
C GLY A 362 21.11 1.91 -23.35
N VAL A 363 21.31 1.52 -24.61
CA VAL A 363 22.03 2.37 -25.55
C VAL A 363 21.06 3.50 -25.87
N LYS A 364 21.41 4.74 -25.53
CA LYS A 364 20.74 5.91 -26.10
C LYS A 364 20.88 5.78 -27.62
N GLU A 365 19.81 5.46 -28.32
CA GLU A 365 19.78 5.62 -29.77
C GLU A 365 20.07 7.08 -30.06
N VAL A 366 21.29 7.36 -30.55
CA VAL A 366 21.52 8.59 -31.29
C VAL A 366 20.77 8.36 -32.59
N HIS A 367 19.54 8.88 -32.66
CA HIS A 367 18.63 8.63 -33.77
C HIS A 367 19.39 8.71 -35.09
N ALA A 368 19.30 7.61 -35.85
CA ALA A 368 19.76 7.58 -37.21
C ALA A 368 19.04 8.72 -37.95
N THR A 369 19.80 9.68 -38.47
CA THR A 369 19.25 10.76 -39.30
C THR A 369 18.48 10.13 -40.47
N PRO A 370 17.46 10.76 -41.07
CA PRO A 370 16.75 10.20 -42.23
C PRO A 370 17.67 9.71 -43.37
N GLU A 371 18.89 10.24 -43.41
CA GLU A 371 19.96 9.92 -44.36
C GLU A 371 20.67 8.58 -44.11
N ILE A 372 20.64 8.04 -42.89
CA ILE A 372 21.22 6.72 -42.55
C ILE A 372 20.16 5.90 -41.82
N ASN A 373 19.80 4.73 -42.34
CA ASN A 373 18.89 3.83 -41.62
C ASN A 373 19.15 2.36 -41.95
N PHE A 374 18.79 1.49 -41.02
CA PHE A 374 18.90 0.04 -41.14
C PHE A 374 17.51 -0.58 -41.20
N TYR A 375 17.22 -1.33 -42.26
CA TYR A 375 15.87 -1.84 -42.53
C TYR A 375 15.88 -3.19 -43.29
N PRO A 376 14.81 -4.00 -43.19
CA PRO A 376 13.70 -3.84 -42.25
C PRO A 376 14.15 -4.01 -40.79
N ASN A 377 13.42 -3.44 -39.84
CA ASN A 377 13.65 -3.69 -38.41
C ASN A 377 12.29 -3.90 -37.73
N PRO A 378 11.92 -5.12 -37.31
CA PRO A 378 12.73 -6.35 -37.32
C PRO A 378 13.13 -6.83 -38.73
N PHE A 379 14.30 -7.47 -38.86
CA PHE A 379 14.75 -8.12 -40.11
C PHE A 379 14.65 -9.65 -40.02
N ASN A 380 14.64 -10.29 -41.18
CA ASN A 380 14.71 -11.74 -41.36
C ASN A 380 15.58 -12.03 -42.57
N GLY A 381 16.67 -12.79 -42.38
CA GLY A 381 17.59 -13.21 -43.44
C GLY A 381 18.58 -12.15 -43.90
N SER A 382 18.16 -10.90 -44.10
CA SER A 382 19.02 -9.81 -44.57
C SER A 382 18.68 -8.48 -43.92
N LEU A 383 19.68 -7.64 -43.67
CA LEU A 383 19.53 -6.27 -43.22
C LEU A 383 20.14 -5.31 -44.25
N LYS A 384 19.38 -4.30 -44.67
CA LYS A 384 19.80 -3.28 -45.64
C LYS A 384 20.22 -2.00 -44.93
N VAL A 385 21.20 -1.32 -45.52
CA VAL A 385 21.77 -0.07 -45.05
C VAL A 385 21.46 1.01 -46.08
N ASN A 386 20.56 1.93 -45.72
CA ASN A 386 20.41 3.18 -46.46
C ASN A 386 21.51 4.14 -45.98
N SER A 387 22.35 4.61 -46.88
CA SER A 387 23.33 5.68 -46.62
C SER A 387 23.73 6.34 -47.93
N ASN A 388 23.90 7.66 -47.91
CA ASN A 388 24.44 8.42 -49.04
C ASN A 388 25.97 8.58 -48.97
N GLU A 389 26.62 8.08 -47.92
CA GLU A 389 28.07 8.14 -47.74
C GLU A 389 28.74 7.02 -48.54
N THR A 390 29.87 7.32 -49.18
CA THR A 390 30.64 6.36 -49.99
C THR A 390 31.73 5.64 -49.23
N ASP A 391 32.10 6.14 -48.04
CA ASP A 391 33.12 5.57 -47.17
C ASP A 391 32.58 5.52 -45.75
N PHE A 392 32.31 4.32 -45.25
CA PHE A 392 31.77 4.07 -43.91
C PHE A 392 32.08 2.66 -43.45
N GLU A 393 32.09 2.48 -42.14
CA GLU A 393 32.24 1.20 -41.46
C GLU A 393 30.99 0.86 -40.66
N ILE A 394 30.70 -0.44 -40.58
CA ILE A 394 29.64 -1.00 -39.76
C ILE A 394 30.24 -2.08 -38.87
N GLU A 395 30.12 -1.89 -37.56
CA GLU A 395 30.43 -2.87 -36.54
C GLU A 395 29.11 -3.35 -35.92
N ILE A 396 28.87 -4.65 -35.91
CA ILE A 396 27.66 -5.24 -35.31
C ILE A 396 28.07 -6.13 -34.16
N THR A 397 27.48 -5.88 -32.99
CA THR A 397 27.70 -6.68 -31.80
C THR A 397 26.40 -7.32 -31.33
N ASP A 398 26.52 -8.43 -30.61
CA ASP A 398 25.42 -8.90 -29.77
C ASP A 398 25.21 -7.97 -28.55
N VAL A 399 24.18 -8.26 -27.75
CA VAL A 399 23.83 -7.48 -26.55
C VAL A 399 24.87 -7.52 -25.42
N ILE A 400 25.87 -8.41 -25.49
CA ILE A 400 26.97 -8.49 -24.52
C ILE A 400 28.26 -7.85 -25.06
N GLY A 401 28.20 -7.19 -26.23
CA GLY A 401 29.33 -6.50 -26.86
C GLY A 401 30.30 -7.42 -27.58
N ARG A 402 29.91 -8.68 -27.87
CA ARG A 402 30.72 -9.57 -28.71
C ARG A 402 30.53 -9.13 -30.16
N GLU A 403 31.64 -8.79 -30.81
CA GLU A 403 31.65 -8.52 -32.24
C GLU A 403 31.17 -9.73 -33.03
N MET A 404 30.12 -9.52 -33.82
CA MET A 404 29.57 -10.49 -34.75
C MET A 404 30.17 -10.30 -36.13
N ILE A 405 30.27 -9.05 -36.58
CA ILE A 405 30.84 -8.70 -37.87
C ILE A 405 31.31 -7.24 -37.90
N HIS A 406 32.35 -6.97 -38.68
CA HIS A 406 32.83 -5.63 -39.02
C HIS A 406 33.00 -5.55 -40.54
N LEU A 407 32.33 -4.61 -41.19
CA LEU A 407 32.25 -4.45 -42.64
C LEU A 407 32.49 -2.99 -43.04
N GLY A 408 33.06 -2.76 -44.22
CA GLY A 408 33.21 -1.42 -44.81
C GLY A 408 32.42 -1.28 -46.11
N GLY A 409 31.65 -0.19 -46.25
CA GLY A 409 30.99 0.21 -47.50
C GLY A 409 29.91 -0.74 -48.02
N VAL A 410 29.27 -1.52 -47.15
CA VAL A 410 28.24 -2.50 -47.55
C VAL A 410 26.83 -1.95 -47.36
N HIS A 411 25.94 -2.22 -48.33
CA HIS A 411 24.54 -1.80 -48.28
C HIS A 411 23.55 -2.93 -47.94
N GLU A 412 24.03 -4.17 -47.83
CA GLU A 412 23.24 -5.33 -47.46
C GLU A 412 24.11 -6.32 -46.69
N ILE A 413 23.55 -6.86 -45.60
CA ILE A 413 24.21 -7.76 -44.67
C ILE A 413 23.36 -9.02 -44.55
N GLU A 414 23.93 -10.17 -44.94
CA GLU A 414 23.27 -11.47 -44.78
C GLU A 414 23.40 -11.97 -43.33
N THR A 415 22.30 -12.48 -42.78
CA THR A 415 22.17 -12.79 -41.34
C THR A 415 21.62 -14.20 -41.09
N HIS A 416 21.62 -15.07 -42.11
CA HIS A 416 21.07 -16.42 -42.03
C HIS A 416 21.70 -17.33 -40.97
N THR A 417 22.94 -17.05 -40.58
CA THR A 417 23.68 -17.82 -39.57
C THR A 417 23.54 -17.25 -38.16
N TRP A 418 22.88 -16.09 -38.02
CA TRP A 418 22.80 -15.38 -36.75
C TRP A 418 21.66 -15.94 -35.89
N PRO A 419 21.87 -16.11 -34.57
CA PRO A 419 20.78 -16.43 -33.66
C PRO A 419 19.70 -15.36 -33.68
N THR A 420 18.43 -15.74 -33.52
CA THR A 420 17.36 -14.74 -33.29
C THR A 420 17.64 -13.96 -32.02
N GLY A 421 17.57 -12.64 -32.08
CA GLY A 421 17.99 -11.80 -30.97
C GLY A 421 18.07 -10.32 -31.31
N VAL A 422 18.54 -9.55 -30.34
CA VAL A 422 18.81 -8.11 -30.48
C VAL A 422 20.27 -7.92 -30.83
N TYR A 423 20.55 -7.01 -31.75
CA TYR A 423 21.89 -6.62 -32.15
C TYR A 423 22.04 -5.10 -32.09
N LEU A 424 23.28 -4.65 -31.86
CA LEU A 424 23.65 -3.25 -31.90
C LEU A 424 24.51 -3.03 -33.15
N ILE A 425 24.17 -2.00 -33.92
CA ILE A 425 24.90 -1.60 -35.11
C ILE A 425 25.54 -0.26 -34.84
N HIS A 426 26.86 -0.24 -34.87
CA HIS A 426 27.68 0.96 -34.86
C HIS A 426 28.05 1.30 -36.30
N TYR A 427 27.63 2.47 -36.77
CA TYR A 427 27.97 2.98 -38.09
C TYR A 427 28.87 4.19 -37.93
N ARG A 428 30.01 4.19 -38.63
CA ARG A 428 30.99 5.28 -38.61
C ARG A 428 31.33 5.73 -40.03
N SER A 429 31.21 7.02 -40.29
CA SER A 429 31.77 7.71 -41.46
C SER A 429 32.45 9.01 -41.00
N ASP A 430 33.06 9.74 -41.92
CA ASP A 430 33.64 11.07 -41.62
C ASP A 430 32.63 12.06 -41.02
N LYS A 431 31.33 11.88 -41.28
CA LYS A 431 30.27 12.79 -40.82
C LYS A 431 29.40 12.22 -39.70
N TYR A 432 29.32 10.90 -39.57
CA TYR A 432 28.32 10.24 -38.74
C TYR A 432 28.96 9.16 -37.87
N ASP A 433 28.68 9.20 -36.57
CA ASP A 433 28.96 8.11 -35.63
C ASP A 433 27.65 7.81 -34.90
N ILE A 434 26.97 6.75 -35.33
CA ILE A 434 25.63 6.41 -34.86
C ILE A 434 25.59 4.98 -34.34
N THR A 435 24.72 4.75 -33.36
CA THR A 435 24.42 3.41 -32.88
C THR A 435 22.92 3.17 -32.95
N GLN A 436 22.52 2.11 -33.66
CA GLN A 436 21.12 1.71 -33.81
C GLN A 436 20.89 0.28 -33.30
N LYS A 437 19.78 0.07 -32.60
CA LYS A 437 19.31 -1.26 -32.22
C LYS A 437 18.51 -1.89 -33.37
N VAL A 438 18.82 -3.14 -33.69
CA VAL A 438 18.05 -3.94 -34.67
C VAL A 438 17.66 -5.29 -34.08
N ILE A 439 16.56 -5.86 -34.58
CA ILE A 439 15.98 -7.11 -34.07
C ILE A 439 15.91 -8.13 -35.21
N LEU A 440 16.56 -9.28 -35.04
CA LEU A 440 16.41 -10.43 -35.94
C LEU A 440 15.21 -11.27 -35.48
N GLY A 441 14.10 -11.15 -36.21
CA GLY A 441 12.89 -11.94 -36.02
C GLY A 441 12.94 -13.27 -36.79
N ARG A 442 12.09 -14.23 -36.41
CA ARG A 442 11.83 -15.44 -37.21
C ARG A 442 10.84 -15.17 -38.32
#